data_AF-A0A6V2QIY9-F1
#
_entry.id   AF-A0A6V2QIY9-F1
#
_cell.length_a   1.000
_cell.length_b   1.000
_cell.length_c   1.000
_cell.angle_alpha   90.00
_cell.angle_beta   90.00
_cell.angle_gamma   90.00
#
_symmetry.space_group_name_H-M   'P 1'
#
loop_
_entity.id
_entity.type
_entity.pdbx_description
1 polymer ?
#
loop_
_entity_poly.entity_id
_entity_poly.type
_entity_poly.pdbx_seq_one_letter_code
_entity_poly.pdbx_strand_id
1 'polypeptide(L)'
;MLHLLLVLWVSEITTELKKALSRALAPLADRILIRRAAKEVQTAGGIYLPSDQTKNANQGTVVAVGPGIRDVSGVLHPPTLAEGDSVLLPEYGGTKVKIDDDELYLFREDDILGKFE
;
A
#
# COMPACT_ATOMS: atom_id res chain seq x y z
N MET A 1 22.63 -4.14 29.16
CA MET A 1 21.15 -4.10 29.25
C MET A 1 20.57 -2.75 28.84
N LEU A 2 21.00 -1.63 29.45
CA LEU A 2 20.53 -0.27 29.10
C LEU A 2 20.76 0.13 27.62
N HIS A 3 21.90 -0.26 27.05
CA HIS A 3 22.25 0.07 25.67
C HIS A 3 21.32 -0.58 24.64
N LEU A 4 20.89 -1.82 24.88
CA LEU A 4 19.98 -2.55 24.01
C LEU A 4 18.57 -1.93 24.04
N LEU A 5 18.15 -1.46 25.21
CA LEU A 5 16.85 -0.82 25.43
C LEU A 5 16.76 0.53 24.72
N LEU A 6 17.86 1.29 24.69
CA LEU A 6 17.93 2.56 23.97
C LEU A 6 17.92 2.37 22.45
N VAL A 7 18.60 1.34 21.93
CA VAL A 7 18.60 1.00 20.50
C VAL A 7 17.21 0.54 20.04
N LEU A 8 16.54 -0.30 20.83
CA LEU A 8 15.17 -0.74 20.54
C LEU A 8 14.20 0.44 20.54
N TRP A 9 14.24 1.27 21.59
CA TRP A 9 13.38 2.45 21.70
C TRP A 9 13.60 3.46 20.56
N VAL A 10 14.86 3.71 20.17
CA VAL A 10 15.18 4.55 19.00
C VAL A 10 14.64 3.93 17.70
N SER A 11 14.78 2.61 17.51
CA SER A 11 14.27 1.94 16.31
C SER A 11 12.75 2.00 16.21
N GLU A 12 12.05 1.90 17.34
CA GLU A 12 10.60 1.94 17.43
C GLU A 12 10.08 3.35 17.15
N ILE A 13 10.75 4.39 17.69
CA ILE A 13 10.47 5.80 17.38
C ILE A 13 10.71 6.12 15.90
N THR A 14 11.81 5.63 15.31
CA THR A 14 12.05 5.85 13.88
C THR A 14 11.02 5.16 13.00
N THR A 15 10.51 4.00 13.42
CA THR A 15 9.45 3.28 12.71
C THR A 15 8.12 4.03 12.78
N GLU A 16 7.75 4.53 13.96
CA GLU A 16 6.52 5.32 14.12
C GLU A 16 6.61 6.69 13.43
N LEU A 17 7.78 7.34 13.43
CA LEU A 17 8.02 8.58 12.68
C LEU A 17 7.97 8.34 11.16
N LYS A 18 8.57 7.27 10.65
CA LYS A 18 8.48 6.87 9.24
C LYS A 18 7.04 6.55 8.83
N LYS A 19 6.28 5.88 9.70
CA LYS A 19 4.84 5.60 9.51
C LYS A 19 3.98 6.88 9.53
N ALA A 20 4.41 7.91 10.28
CA ALA A 20 3.76 9.22 10.26
C ALA A 20 4.16 10.05 9.03
N LEU A 21 5.38 9.91 8.50
CA LEU A 21 5.84 10.59 7.29
C LEU A 21 5.28 9.96 6.01
N SER A 22 5.02 8.65 5.98
CA SER A 22 4.27 8.03 4.89
C SER A 22 2.81 8.50 4.79
N ARG A 23 2.27 9.15 5.84
CA ARG A 23 1.01 9.91 5.78
C ARG A 23 1.15 11.29 5.11
N ALA A 24 2.36 11.75 4.80
CA ALA A 24 2.57 13.09 4.22
C ALA A 24 2.35 13.13 2.70
N LEU A 25 2.32 11.99 2.01
CA LEU A 25 1.94 11.96 0.60
C LEU A 25 0.42 11.89 0.45
N ALA A 26 -0.20 13.05 0.26
CA ALA A 26 -1.61 13.15 -0.09
C ALA A 26 -1.82 12.89 -1.60
N PRO A 27 -2.48 11.78 -2.00
CA PRO A 27 -2.80 11.53 -3.40
C PRO A 27 -3.76 12.60 -3.92
N LEU A 28 -3.64 12.95 -5.22
CA LEU A 28 -4.52 13.92 -5.87
C LEU A 28 -5.60 13.24 -6.71
N ALA A 29 -6.79 13.83 -6.73
CA ALA A 29 -7.99 13.33 -7.41
C ALA A 29 -8.41 11.92 -6.91
N ASP A 30 -8.70 11.00 -7.82
CA ASP A 30 -9.05 9.59 -7.63
C ASP A 30 -7.86 8.67 -7.33
N ARG A 31 -6.69 9.22 -7.04
CA ARG A 31 -5.50 8.40 -6.83
C ARG A 31 -5.51 7.77 -5.45
N ILE A 32 -5.05 6.52 -5.39
CA ILE A 32 -5.03 5.71 -4.18
C ILE A 32 -3.63 5.14 -4.02
N LEU A 33 -3.04 5.39 -2.86
CA LEU A 33 -1.71 4.92 -2.49
C LEU A 33 -1.85 3.57 -1.78
N ILE A 34 -1.18 2.56 -2.29
CA ILE A 34 -1.35 1.17 -1.88
C ILE A 34 0.01 0.55 -1.60
N ARG A 35 0.08 -0.20 -0.51
CA ARG A 35 1.20 -1.08 -0.19
C ARG A 35 0.85 -2.49 -0.65
N ARG A 36 1.60 -3.04 -1.61
CA ARG A 36 1.41 -4.43 -2.05
C ARG A 36 1.80 -5.39 -0.93
N ALA A 37 1.08 -6.50 -0.80
CA ALA A 37 1.44 -7.56 0.13
C ALA A 37 2.80 -8.18 -0.25
N ALA A 38 3.64 -8.47 0.74
CA ALA A 38 4.92 -9.12 0.50
C ALA A 38 4.69 -10.52 -0.07
N LYS A 39 5.44 -10.88 -1.11
CA LYS A 39 5.38 -12.20 -1.73
C LYS A 39 5.95 -13.22 -0.74
N GLU A 40 5.12 -14.09 -0.18
CA GLU A 40 5.61 -15.24 0.58
C GLU A 40 6.37 -16.18 -0.36
N VAL A 41 7.69 -16.23 -0.21
CA VAL A 41 8.59 -17.05 -1.04
C VAL A 41 8.68 -18.50 -0.52
N GLN A 42 8.11 -18.80 0.64
CA GLN A 42 8.17 -20.13 1.25
C GLN A 42 6.81 -20.80 1.23
N THR A 43 6.69 -21.88 0.45
CA THR A 43 5.58 -22.82 0.59
C THR A 43 5.79 -23.66 1.85
N ALA A 44 4.72 -23.94 2.60
CA ALA A 44 4.74 -24.66 3.89
C ALA A 44 5.37 -26.08 3.86
N GLY A 45 5.83 -26.56 2.71
CA GLY A 45 6.43 -27.88 2.51
C GLY A 45 7.92 -27.89 2.17
N GLY A 46 8.62 -26.74 2.11
CA GLY A 46 10.06 -26.69 1.84
C GLY A 46 10.48 -27.07 0.40
N ILE A 47 9.53 -27.21 -0.53
CA ILE A 47 9.79 -27.52 -1.93
C ILE A 47 9.75 -26.22 -2.74
N TYR A 48 10.89 -25.88 -3.33
CA TYR A 48 11.03 -24.74 -4.23
C TYR A 48 10.38 -25.08 -5.57
N LEU A 49 9.18 -24.55 -5.83
CA LEU A 49 8.50 -24.72 -7.11
C LEU A 49 9.11 -23.73 -8.12
N PRO A 50 9.57 -24.16 -9.31
CA PRO A 50 10.15 -23.27 -10.30
C PRO A 50 9.09 -22.31 -10.82
N SER A 51 9.17 -21.06 -10.34
CA SER A 51 8.75 -19.80 -10.96
C SER A 51 7.54 -19.79 -11.89
N ASP A 52 6.30 -20.03 -11.42
CA ASP A 52 5.13 -19.58 -12.22
C ASP A 52 3.77 -19.37 -11.52
N GLN A 53 3.62 -19.50 -10.20
CA GLN A 53 2.34 -19.15 -9.55
C GLN A 53 2.49 -18.14 -8.42
N THR A 54 2.64 -16.89 -8.85
CA THR A 54 2.56 -15.68 -8.02
C THR A 54 1.09 -15.26 -7.83
N LYS A 55 0.18 -16.21 -7.53
CA LYS A 55 -1.27 -15.92 -7.51
C LYS A 55 -1.72 -14.97 -6.40
N ASN A 56 -0.89 -14.72 -5.38
CA ASN A 56 -1.25 -13.93 -4.20
C ASN A 56 -0.59 -12.53 -4.13
N ALA A 57 0.25 -12.14 -5.10
CA ALA A 57 0.95 -10.83 -5.04
C ALA A 57 0.10 -9.64 -5.48
N ASN A 58 -1.10 -9.89 -6.01
CA ASN A 58 -1.98 -8.84 -6.53
C ASN A 58 -2.92 -8.29 -5.46
N GLN A 59 -2.65 -8.54 -4.18
CA GLN A 59 -3.37 -7.92 -3.07
C GLN A 59 -2.56 -6.77 -2.49
N GLY A 60 -3.24 -5.76 -1.96
CA GLY A 60 -2.61 -4.66 -1.28
C GLY A 60 -3.49 -4.04 -0.22
N THR A 61 -2.87 -3.26 0.66
CA THR A 61 -3.53 -2.46 1.69
C THR A 61 -3.49 -1.00 1.31
N VAL A 62 -4.63 -0.33 1.37
CA VAL A 62 -4.74 1.11 1.12
C VAL A 62 -4.04 1.88 2.24
N VAL A 63 -3.09 2.74 1.87
CA VAL A 63 -2.32 3.58 2.79
C VAL A 63 -2.88 4.99 2.85
N ALA A 64 -3.27 5.54 1.70
CA ALA A 64 -3.85 6.88 1.59
C ALA A 64 -4.79 6.95 0.40
N VAL A 65 -5.82 7.79 0.51
CA VAL A 65 -6.82 7.99 -0.53
C VAL A 65 -6.88 9.47 -0.89
N GLY A 66 -6.96 9.76 -2.20
CA GLY A 66 -7.17 11.12 -2.67
C GLY A 66 -8.59 11.63 -2.38
N PRO A 67 -8.85 12.93 -2.62
CA PRO A 67 -10.15 13.55 -2.35
C PRO A 67 -11.27 13.07 -3.28
N GLY A 68 -10.96 12.37 -4.38
CA GLY A 68 -11.94 11.88 -5.37
C GLY A 68 -11.99 12.70 -6.66
N ILE A 69 -12.89 12.31 -7.58
CA ILE A 69 -13.05 12.95 -8.90
C ILE A 69 -13.99 14.16 -8.81
N ARG A 70 -13.65 15.22 -9.54
CA ARG A 70 -14.56 16.35 -9.76
C ARG A 70 -15.30 16.18 -11.06
N ASP A 71 -16.62 16.37 -11.03
CA ASP A 71 -17.41 16.41 -12.25
C ASP A 71 -17.30 17.75 -12.99
N VAL A 72 -17.95 17.84 -14.15
CA VAL A 72 -18.02 19.05 -14.98
C VAL A 72 -18.73 20.22 -14.29
N SER A 73 -19.53 19.94 -13.26
CA SER A 73 -20.23 20.94 -12.44
C SER A 73 -19.37 21.41 -11.26
N GLY A 74 -18.19 20.82 -11.06
CA GLY A 74 -17.26 21.14 -9.97
C GLY A 74 -17.58 20.43 -8.65
N VAL A 75 -18.55 19.51 -8.62
CA VAL A 75 -18.88 18.72 -7.43
C VAL A 75 -17.84 17.61 -7.27
N LEU A 76 -17.37 17.44 -6.03
CA LEU A 76 -16.40 16.40 -5.67
C LEU A 76 -17.14 15.11 -5.29
N HIS A 77 -16.85 14.04 -6.00
CA HIS A 77 -17.35 12.69 -5.72
C HIS A 77 -16.30 11.95 -4.90
N PRO A 78 -16.62 11.58 -3.64
CA PRO A 78 -15.66 10.91 -2.79
C PRO A 78 -15.38 9.48 -3.29
N PRO A 79 -14.18 8.96 -3.03
CA PRO A 79 -13.82 7.59 -3.36
C PRO A 79 -14.54 6.58 -2.47
N THR A 80 -14.71 5.38 -2.99
CA THR A 80 -15.38 4.22 -2.35
C THR A 80 -14.48 3.51 -1.35
N LEU A 81 -13.16 3.70 -1.48
CA LEU A 81 -12.14 3.07 -0.64
C LEU A 81 -11.69 3.98 0.50
N ALA A 82 -11.34 3.38 1.63
CA ALA A 82 -10.81 4.05 2.80
C ALA A 82 -9.40 3.56 3.15
N GLU A 83 -8.68 4.33 3.97
CA GLU A 83 -7.39 3.90 4.53
C GLU A 83 -7.55 2.60 5.34
N GLY A 84 -6.66 1.64 5.11
CA GLY A 84 -6.67 0.33 5.74
C GLY A 84 -7.46 -0.75 5.00
N ASP A 85 -8.21 -0.40 3.96
CA ASP A 85 -8.94 -1.39 3.15
C ASP A 85 -7.98 -2.35 2.45
N SER A 86 -8.39 -3.62 2.38
CA SER A 86 -7.70 -4.64 1.59
C SER A 86 -8.34 -4.72 0.21
N VAL A 87 -7.52 -4.61 -0.83
CA VAL A 87 -7.99 -4.51 -2.22
C VAL A 87 -7.26 -5.47 -3.14
N LEU A 88 -7.96 -5.89 -4.19
CA LEU A 88 -7.42 -6.65 -5.30
C LEU A 88 -6.94 -5.69 -6.40
N LEU A 89 -5.65 -5.76 -6.69
CA LEU A 89 -4.98 -4.98 -7.71
C LEU A 89 -4.94 -5.73 -9.04
N PRO A 90 -4.87 -5.02 -10.17
CA PRO A 90 -4.55 -5.64 -11.44
C PRO A 90 -3.10 -6.15 -11.44
N GLU A 91 -2.81 -7.13 -12.30
CA GLU A 91 -1.45 -7.69 -12.45
C GLU A 91 -0.42 -6.62 -12.82
N TYR A 92 -0.85 -5.68 -13.67
CA TYR A 92 -0.02 -4.62 -14.22
C TYR A 92 -0.63 -3.26 -13.94
N GLY A 93 0.21 -2.23 -14.02
CA GLY A 93 -0.18 -0.86 -13.74
C GLY A 93 0.18 -0.42 -12.33
N GLY A 94 -0.28 0.78 -12.01
CA GLY A 94 0.16 1.52 -10.85
C GLY A 94 1.56 2.12 -11.06
N THR A 95 1.74 3.34 -10.60
CA THR A 95 3.04 4.01 -10.60
C THR A 95 3.79 3.65 -9.34
N LYS A 96 5.00 3.11 -9.45
CA LYS A 96 5.85 2.82 -8.29
C LYS A 96 6.36 4.13 -7.69
N VAL A 97 6.14 4.32 -6.40
CA VAL A 97 6.58 5.49 -5.63
C VAL A 97 7.37 4.98 -4.43
N LYS A 98 8.60 5.48 -4.25
CA LYS A 98 9.41 5.17 -3.07
C LYS A 98 9.32 6.33 -2.09
N ILE A 99 8.92 6.05 -0.85
CA ILE A 99 8.80 7.03 0.23
C ILE A 99 9.46 6.43 1.47
N ASP A 100 10.46 7.09 2.04
CA ASP A 100 11.11 6.70 3.31
C ASP A 100 11.59 5.23 3.37
N ASP A 101 12.03 4.72 2.22
CA ASP A 101 12.46 3.34 1.93
C ASP A 101 11.35 2.30 1.71
N ASP A 102 10.08 2.70 1.87
CA ASP A 102 8.93 1.86 1.52
C ASP A 102 8.62 1.93 0.02
N GLU A 103 8.40 0.76 -0.59
CA GLU A 103 7.90 0.66 -1.96
C GLU A 103 6.37 0.66 -1.96
N LEU A 104 5.80 1.79 -2.39
CA LEU A 104 4.36 1.99 -2.53
C LEU A 104 3.99 2.07 -4.00
N TYR A 105 2.70 1.89 -4.27
CA TYR A 105 2.15 1.95 -5.62
C TYR A 105 0.97 2.90 -5.63
N LEU A 106 0.96 3.78 -6.61
CA LEU A 106 -0.13 4.72 -6.83
C LEU A 106 -1.02 4.21 -7.96
N PHE A 107 -2.28 3.93 -7.65
CA PHE A 107 -3.30 3.50 -8.61
C PHE A 107 -4.38 4.57 -8.75
N ARG A 108 -5.20 4.46 -9.80
CA ARG A 108 -6.50 5.13 -9.86
C ARG A 108 -7.54 4.22 -9.22
N GLU A 109 -8.58 4.80 -8.66
CA GLU A 109 -9.69 4.03 -8.11
C GLU A 109 -10.30 3.08 -9.16
N ASP A 110 -10.48 3.56 -10.39
CA ASP A 110 -11.05 2.78 -11.51
C ASP A 110 -10.22 1.54 -11.90
N ASP A 111 -8.91 1.53 -11.60
CA ASP A 111 -8.03 0.41 -11.93
C ASP A 111 -8.12 -0.73 -10.89
N ILE A 112 -8.68 -0.46 -9.71
CA ILE A 112 -8.76 -1.43 -8.62
C ILE A 112 -9.91 -2.40 -8.87
N LEU A 113 -9.62 -3.70 -8.85
CA LEU A 113 -10.55 -4.73 -9.29
C LEU A 113 -11.63 -5.05 -8.24
N GLY A 114 -11.34 -4.81 -6.96
CA GLY A 114 -12.31 -5.05 -5.89
C GLY A 114 -11.74 -4.81 -4.50
N LYS A 115 -12.64 -4.73 -3.52
CA LYS A 115 -12.35 -4.65 -2.09
C LYS A 115 -12.72 -5.98 -1.42
N PHE A 116 -11.90 -6.45 -0.50
CA PHE A 116 -12.22 -7.57 0.38
C PHE A 116 -13.02 -7.06 1.60
N GLU A 117 -14.10 -7.74 1.95
CA GLU A 117 -14.93 -7.46 3.14
C GLU A 117 -14.43 -8.18 4.39
#